data_AF-A0A395V9G9-F1
#
_entry.id   AF-A0A395V9G9-F1
#
_cell.length_a   1.000
_cell.length_b   1.000
_cell.length_c   1.000
_cell.angle_alpha   90.00
_cell.angle_beta   90.00
_cell.angle_gamma   90.00
#
_symmetry.space_group_name_H-M   'P 1'
#
loop_
_entity.id
_entity.type
_entity.pdbx_description
1 polymer ?
#
loop_
_entity_poly.entity_id
_entity_poly.type
_entity_poly.pdbx_seq_one_letter_code
_entity_poly.pdbx_strand_id
1 'polypeptide(L)'
;MPGGYDPDSRRCFDWEKVHTDTDVRKKLTELTHIRSCTAITDGNVELAAENGMLCVRRKAGGEGVSLYINMTEEQRRQEHCLKADSKVLSAHRASVLPAAGDGKMTCGVCVEPEGYLIVREQREALD
;
A
#
# COMPACT_ATOMS: atom_id res chain seq x y z
N MET A 1 -14.45 16.98 2.76
CA MET A 1 -15.43 17.36 3.80
C MET A 1 -16.50 16.29 3.83
N PRO A 2 -16.99 15.89 5.00
CA PRO A 2 -18.18 15.06 5.05
C PRO A 2 -19.34 15.81 4.38
N GLY A 3 -20.04 15.12 3.51
CA GLY A 3 -21.22 15.60 2.79
C GLY A 3 -22.07 14.40 2.39
N GLY A 4 -23.39 14.54 2.50
CA GLY A 4 -24.36 13.52 2.12
C GLY A 4 -24.62 13.51 0.62
N TYR A 5 -25.84 13.10 0.25
CA TYR A 5 -26.31 13.15 -1.13
C TYR A 5 -26.47 14.59 -1.63
N ASP A 6 -26.65 14.73 -2.94
CA ASP A 6 -26.97 16.01 -3.57
C ASP A 6 -28.14 16.72 -2.85
N PRO A 7 -28.04 18.04 -2.57
CA PRO A 7 -26.97 18.99 -2.93
C PRO A 7 -25.78 19.04 -1.95
N ASP A 8 -25.80 18.26 -0.87
CA ASP A 8 -24.86 18.36 0.25
C ASP A 8 -23.41 17.98 -0.10
N SER A 9 -23.21 17.16 -1.15
CA SER A 9 -21.89 16.83 -1.67
C SER A 9 -21.19 17.98 -2.41
N ARG A 10 -21.93 19.06 -2.74
CA ARG A 10 -21.43 20.22 -3.52
C ARG A 10 -21.09 21.44 -2.65
N ARG A 11 -20.84 21.25 -1.35
CA ARG A 11 -20.41 22.33 -0.44
C ARG A 11 -19.17 23.05 -0.99
N CYS A 12 -19.12 24.37 -0.78
CA CYS A 12 -17.96 25.18 -1.14
C CYS A 12 -16.69 24.66 -0.47
N PHE A 13 -15.56 24.78 -1.19
CA PHE A 13 -14.25 24.45 -0.63
C PHE A 13 -13.93 25.35 0.57
N ASP A 14 -13.44 24.76 1.65
CA ASP A 14 -13.07 25.47 2.88
C ASP A 14 -11.65 26.06 2.73
N TRP A 15 -11.57 27.26 2.17
CA TRP A 15 -10.31 27.95 1.90
C TRP A 15 -9.53 28.32 3.17
N GLU A 16 -10.19 28.49 4.31
CA GLU A 16 -9.52 28.77 5.59
C GLU A 16 -8.66 27.58 6.05
N LYS A 17 -9.06 26.36 5.68
CA LYS A 17 -8.34 25.12 6.03
C LYS A 17 -7.30 24.69 5.00
N VAL A 18 -7.05 25.47 3.96
CA VAL A 18 -6.10 25.09 2.88
C VAL A 18 -4.67 24.95 3.38
N HIS A 19 -4.31 25.63 4.47
CA HIS A 19 -3.00 25.52 5.12
C HIS A 19 -2.99 24.50 6.26
N THR A 20 -4.13 23.90 6.60
CA THR A 20 -4.19 22.85 7.61
C THR A 20 -3.54 21.58 7.08
N ASP A 21 -2.57 21.09 7.83
CA ASP A 21 -1.89 19.84 7.55
C ASP A 21 -2.62 18.70 8.27
N THR A 22 -3.57 18.08 7.57
CA THR A 22 -4.36 16.96 8.09
C THR A 22 -3.71 15.62 7.75
N ASP A 23 -3.92 14.60 8.58
CA ASP A 23 -3.39 13.26 8.30
C ASP A 23 -3.88 12.70 6.97
N VAL A 24 -5.13 13.01 6.59
CA VAL A 24 -5.69 12.69 5.28
C VAL A 24 -4.89 13.36 4.15
N ARG A 25 -4.54 14.64 4.30
CA ARG A 25 -3.76 15.37 3.29
C ARG A 25 -2.33 14.84 3.18
N LYS A 26 -1.66 14.58 4.31
CA LYS A 26 -0.32 13.96 4.33
C LYS A 26 -0.36 12.62 3.59
N LYS A 27 -1.35 11.80 3.92
CA LYS A 27 -1.53 10.48 3.32
C LYS A 27 -1.84 10.55 1.83
N LEU A 28 -2.75 11.42 1.41
CA LEU A 28 -3.07 11.65 0.00
C LEU A 28 -1.83 12.11 -0.78
N THR A 29 -1.03 12.99 -0.18
CA THR A 29 0.22 13.48 -0.76
C THR A 29 1.22 12.33 -0.92
N GLU A 30 1.44 11.52 0.12
CA GLU A 30 2.29 10.31 0.06
C GLU A 30 1.85 9.36 -1.06
N LEU A 31 0.56 9.03 -1.14
CA LEU A 31 0.01 8.14 -2.18
C LEU A 31 0.13 8.74 -3.59
N THR A 32 0.03 10.07 -3.72
CA THR A 32 0.21 10.76 -5.01
C THR A 32 1.66 10.67 -5.49
N HIS A 33 2.64 10.69 -4.58
CA HIS A 33 4.04 10.47 -4.96
C HIS A 33 4.29 9.04 -5.47
N ILE A 34 3.58 8.04 -4.92
CA ILE A 34 3.67 6.64 -5.38
C ILE A 34 3.17 6.48 -6.83
N ARG A 35 2.24 7.33 -7.30
CA ARG A 35 1.79 7.32 -8.71
C ARG A 35 2.89 7.63 -9.73
N SER A 36 4.05 8.12 -9.31
CA SER A 36 5.21 8.29 -10.20
C SER A 36 5.89 6.96 -10.61
N CYS A 37 5.59 5.86 -9.92
CA CYS A 37 6.09 4.53 -10.27
C CYS A 37 5.42 4.00 -11.56
N THR A 38 6.23 3.53 -12.52
CA THR A 38 5.71 3.03 -13.80
C THR A 38 4.90 1.76 -13.63
N ALA A 39 5.24 0.93 -12.64
CA ALA A 39 4.41 -0.20 -12.25
C ALA A 39 2.97 0.23 -11.89
N ILE A 40 2.80 1.39 -11.24
CA ILE A 40 1.49 1.90 -10.81
C ILE A 40 0.73 2.60 -11.95
N THR A 41 1.41 3.26 -12.88
CA THR A 41 0.75 3.93 -14.01
C THR A 41 0.37 2.93 -15.09
N ASP A 42 1.32 2.13 -15.54
CA ASP A 42 1.23 1.36 -16.80
C ASP A 42 1.38 -0.15 -16.60
N GLY A 43 1.71 -0.58 -15.37
CA GLY A 43 1.93 -1.99 -15.08
C GLY A 43 0.66 -2.82 -15.06
N ASN A 44 0.81 -4.09 -15.46
CA ASN A 44 -0.24 -5.11 -15.34
C ASN A 44 -0.66 -5.26 -13.89
N VAL A 45 -1.93 -5.62 -13.67
CA VAL A 45 -2.50 -5.83 -12.34
C VAL A 45 -2.79 -7.31 -12.10
N GLU A 46 -2.38 -7.79 -10.94
CA GLU A 46 -2.77 -9.08 -10.38
C GLU A 46 -3.52 -8.83 -9.07
N LEU A 47 -4.61 -9.55 -8.86
CA LEU A 47 -5.44 -9.47 -7.66
C LEU A 47 -5.54 -10.87 -7.04
N ALA A 48 -5.34 -10.96 -5.73
CA ALA A 48 -5.49 -12.18 -4.97
C ALA A 48 -6.14 -11.91 -3.61
N ALA A 49 -6.78 -12.94 -3.06
CA ALA A 49 -7.26 -12.95 -1.69
C ALA A 49 -6.50 -14.05 -0.95
N GLU A 50 -5.62 -13.66 -0.03
CA GLU A 50 -4.71 -14.58 0.66
C GLU A 50 -4.76 -14.31 2.16
N ASN A 51 -4.99 -15.35 2.98
CA ASN A 51 -5.14 -15.24 4.44
C ASN A 51 -6.15 -14.15 4.90
N GLY A 52 -7.24 -13.96 4.13
CA GLY A 52 -8.26 -12.95 4.43
C GLY A 52 -7.85 -11.51 4.11
N MET A 53 -6.67 -11.30 3.51
CA MET A 53 -6.22 -10.00 3.03
C MET A 53 -6.45 -9.89 1.52
N LEU A 54 -6.74 -8.66 1.06
CA LEU A 54 -6.66 -8.32 -0.34
C LEU A 54 -5.20 -8.02 -0.68
N CYS A 55 -4.68 -8.73 -1.67
CA CYS A 55 -3.34 -8.56 -2.22
C CYS A 55 -3.44 -8.05 -3.66
N VAL A 56 -2.86 -6.89 -3.93
CA VAL A 56 -2.81 -6.29 -5.27
C VAL A 56 -1.37 -6.14 -5.69
N ARG A 57 -0.99 -6.71 -6.83
CA ARG A 57 0.35 -6.55 -7.39
C ARG A 57 0.29 -5.82 -8.71
N ARG A 58 1.22 -4.89 -8.90
CA ARG A 58 1.42 -4.10 -10.11
C ARG A 58 2.84 -4.31 -10.61
N LYS A 59 3.02 -4.66 -11.88
CA LYS A 59 4.35 -4.97 -12.45
C LYS A 59 4.56 -4.31 -13.82
N ALA A 60 5.70 -3.64 -14.00
CA ALA A 60 6.15 -3.10 -15.29
C ALA A 60 7.68 -3.11 -15.38
N GLY A 61 8.25 -3.68 -16.45
CA GLY A 61 9.68 -3.53 -16.78
C GLY A 61 10.64 -3.85 -15.61
N GLY A 62 10.35 -4.90 -14.85
CA GLY A 62 11.12 -5.34 -13.68
C GLY A 62 10.87 -4.57 -12.38
N GLU A 63 10.07 -3.49 -12.41
CA GLU A 63 9.57 -2.84 -11.18
C GLU A 63 8.27 -3.53 -10.74
N GLY A 64 8.17 -3.86 -9.45
CA GLY A 64 6.97 -4.43 -8.83
C GLY A 64 6.51 -3.58 -7.64
N VAL A 65 5.21 -3.34 -7.54
CA VAL A 65 4.59 -2.74 -6.35
C VAL A 65 3.47 -3.64 -5.86
N SER A 66 3.51 -3.99 -4.58
CA SER A 66 2.56 -4.88 -3.93
C SER A 66 1.82 -4.11 -2.82
N LEU A 67 0.50 -4.32 -2.74
CA LEU A 67 -0.40 -3.74 -1.75
C LEU A 67 -1.09 -4.88 -1.00
N TYR A 68 -1.09 -4.78 0.33
CA TYR A 68 -1.80 -5.68 1.24
C TYR A 68 -2.81 -4.85 2.03
N ILE A 69 -4.08 -5.26 2.04
CA ILE A 69 -5.14 -4.62 2.83
C ILE A 69 -5.80 -5.67 3.71
N ASN A 70 -5.91 -5.38 5.00
CA ASN A 70 -6.67 -6.18 5.94
C ASN A 70 -8.02 -5.52 6.21
N MET A 71 -9.07 -6.05 5.58
CA MET A 71 -10.47 -5.63 5.81
C MET A 71 -11.17 -6.50 6.87
N THR A 72 -10.42 -7.32 7.62
CA THR A 72 -10.98 -8.17 8.68
C THR A 72 -10.79 -7.52 10.05
N GLU A 73 -11.57 -7.98 11.03
CA GLU A 73 -11.52 -7.49 12.41
C GLU A 73 -10.34 -8.05 13.24
N GLU A 74 -9.53 -8.93 12.65
CA GLU A 74 -8.40 -9.57 13.31
C GLU A 74 -7.08 -9.21 12.62
N GLN A 75 -5.98 -9.22 13.37
CA GLN A 75 -4.64 -9.10 12.78
C GLN A 75 -4.40 -10.24 11.79
N ARG A 76 -3.88 -9.92 10.60
CA ARG A 76 -3.50 -10.90 9.59
C ARG A 76 -2.00 -10.85 9.33
N ARG A 77 -1.45 -12.03 9.06
CA ARG A 77 -0.04 -12.22 8.73
C ARG A 77 0.08 -13.04 7.46
N GLN A 78 1.07 -12.70 6.65
CA GLN A 78 1.43 -13.48 5.49
C GLN A 78 2.95 -13.57 5.40
N GLU A 79 3.46 -14.79 5.51
CA GLU A 79 4.90 -15.07 5.46
C GLU A 79 5.38 -15.30 4.03
N HIS A 80 6.69 -15.15 3.82
CA HIS A 80 7.36 -15.42 2.53
C HIS A 80 6.72 -14.75 1.30
N CYS A 81 6.13 -13.57 1.49
CA CYS A 81 5.39 -12.88 0.42
C CYS A 81 6.14 -11.68 -0.17
N LEU A 82 7.28 -11.30 0.43
CA LEU A 82 8.12 -10.19 0.00
C LEU A 82 9.57 -10.61 -0.16
N LYS A 83 10.29 -9.98 -1.10
CA LYS A 83 11.76 -10.08 -1.16
C LYS A 83 12.37 -9.30 0.01
N ALA A 84 13.46 -9.81 0.60
CA ALA A 84 14.08 -9.20 1.79
C ALA A 84 14.55 -7.74 1.59
N ASP A 85 14.83 -7.33 0.36
CA ASP A 85 15.27 -5.98 -0.03
C ASP A 85 14.12 -5.04 -0.46
N SER A 86 12.87 -5.49 -0.27
CA SER A 86 11.67 -4.69 -0.59
C SER A 86 11.63 -3.41 0.25
N LYS A 87 11.25 -2.30 -0.40
CA LYS A 87 11.13 -0.99 0.25
C LYS A 87 9.67 -0.67 0.57
N VAL A 88 9.38 -0.37 1.83
CA VAL A 88 8.06 0.18 2.22
C VAL A 88 7.88 1.56 1.59
N LEU A 89 6.81 1.72 0.81
CA LEU A 89 6.42 3.00 0.21
C LEU A 89 5.42 3.75 1.08
N SER A 90 4.48 3.05 1.70
CA SER A 90 3.50 3.61 2.62
C SER A 90 2.92 2.50 3.49
N ALA A 91 2.63 2.81 4.74
CA ALA A 91 1.99 1.89 5.67
C ALA A 91 0.95 2.61 6.53
N HIS A 92 -0.06 1.87 6.96
CA HIS A 92 -0.97 2.26 8.02
C HIS A 92 -1.31 1.01 8.83
N ARG A 93 -0.99 1.02 10.13
CA ARG A 93 -1.18 -0.11 11.05
C ARG A 93 -0.66 -1.44 10.45
N ALA A 94 0.55 -1.41 9.90
CA ALA A 94 1.17 -2.57 9.29
C ALA A 94 2.69 -2.52 9.44
N SER A 95 3.33 -3.67 9.40
CA SER A 95 4.78 -3.83 9.46
C SER A 95 5.26 -4.97 8.57
N VAL A 96 6.52 -4.89 8.15
CA VAL A 96 7.23 -6.01 7.52
C VAL A 96 7.77 -6.90 8.63
N LEU A 97 7.51 -8.20 8.52
CA LEU A 97 8.06 -9.22 9.41
C LEU A 97 9.51 -9.52 8.99
N PRO A 98 10.43 -9.78 9.94
CA PRO A 98 11.80 -10.13 9.61
C PRO A 98 11.85 -11.38 8.72
N ALA A 99 12.92 -11.52 7.93
CA ALA A 99 13.16 -12.73 7.18
C ALA A 99 13.22 -13.93 8.14
N ALA A 100 12.53 -15.02 7.80
CA ALA A 100 12.63 -16.23 8.57
C ALA A 100 14.11 -16.68 8.58
N GLY A 101 14.59 -17.18 9.71
CA GLY A 101 15.99 -17.65 9.86
C GLY A 101 16.31 -18.91 9.05
N ASP A 102 15.49 -19.25 8.05
CA ASP A 102 15.50 -20.46 7.25
C ASP A 102 16.37 -20.35 5.97
N GLY A 103 17.14 -19.26 5.85
CA GLY A 103 18.01 -19.02 4.70
C GLY A 103 17.28 -18.53 3.44
N LYS A 104 15.95 -18.34 3.50
CA LYS A 104 15.20 -17.70 2.40
C LYS A 104 15.35 -16.18 2.49
N MET A 105 15.69 -15.54 1.38
CA MET A 105 15.76 -14.08 1.23
C MET A 105 14.36 -13.44 1.09
N THR A 106 13.41 -13.90 1.91
CA THR A 106 12.01 -13.46 1.85
C THR A 106 11.51 -13.04 3.22
N CYS A 107 10.75 -11.96 3.28
CA CYS A 107 10.08 -11.46 4.47
C CYS A 107 8.55 -11.63 4.38
N GLY A 108 7.89 -11.45 5.52
CA GLY A 108 6.44 -11.47 5.63
C GLY A 108 5.86 -10.08 5.88
N VAL A 109 4.54 -10.01 5.98
CA VAL A 109 3.80 -8.80 6.36
C VAL A 109 2.87 -9.12 7.54
N CYS A 110 2.69 -8.13 8.41
CA CYS A 110 1.71 -8.14 9.47
C CYS A 110 0.84 -6.89 9.33
N VAL A 111 -0.46 -7.08 9.21
CA VAL A 111 -1.42 -5.99 8.95
C VAL A 111 -2.53 -6.09 10.00
N GLU A 112 -2.67 -5.04 10.80
CA GLU A 112 -3.76 -4.91 11.78
C GLU A 112 -5.11 -4.71 11.07
N PRO A 113 -6.26 -4.86 11.77
CA PRO A 113 -7.57 -4.52 11.23
C PRO A 113 -7.61 -3.11 10.61
N GLU A 114 -8.23 -2.97 9.44
CA GLU A 114 -8.27 -1.71 8.65
C GLU A 114 -6.89 -1.14 8.29
N GLY A 115 -5.85 -1.97 8.38
CA GLY A 115 -4.49 -1.64 8.01
C GLY A 115 -4.20 -1.89 6.54
N TYR A 116 -3.15 -1.26 6.04
CA TYR A 116 -2.59 -1.57 4.74
C TYR A 116 -1.07 -1.39 4.70
N LEU A 117 -0.43 -2.06 3.74
CA LEU A 117 0.99 -1.92 3.44
C LEU A 117 1.21 -1.86 1.93
N ILE A 118 1.97 -0.85 1.47
CA ILE A 118 2.44 -0.73 0.08
C ILE A 118 3.97 -0.88 0.09
N VAL A 119 4.47 -1.80 -0.72
CA VAL A 119 5.90 -2.10 -0.84
C VAL A 119 6.31 -2.14 -2.31
N ARG A 120 7.53 -1.71 -2.58
CA ARG A 120 8.18 -1.82 -3.87
C ARG A 120 9.24 -2.92 -3.83
N GLU A 121 9.12 -3.88 -4.74
CA GLU A 121 10.12 -4.89 -5.00
C GLU A 121 11.22 -4.29 -5.91
N GLN A 122 12.49 -4.52 -5.61
CA GLN A 122 13.57 -4.04 -6.49
C GLN A 122 13.64 -4.85 -7.78
N ARG A 123 14.13 -4.18 -8.83
CA ARG A 123 14.50 -4.81 -10.11
C ARG A 123 15.52 -5.92 -9.85
N GLU A 124 15.26 -7.09 -10.40
CA GLU A 124 16.36 -8.00 -10.71
C GLU A 124 17.25 -7.29 -11.74
N ALA A 125 18.56 -7.23 -11.46
CA ALA A 125 19.51 -6.84 -12.48
C ALA A 125 19.34 -7.83 -13.64
N LEU A 126 19.02 -7.32 -14.82
CA LEU A 126 19.13 -8.10 -16.04
C LEU A 126 20.63 -8.29 -16.27
N ASP A 127 21.12 -9.51 -16.04
CA ASP A 127 22.46 -9.95 -16.46
C ASP A 127 22.63 -9.87 -17.99
#